data_AF-L5L1I4-F1
#
_entry.id   AF-L5L1I4-F1
#
_cell.length_a   1.000
_cell.length_b   1.000
_cell.length_c   1.000
_cell.angle_alpha   90.00
_cell.angle_beta   90.00
_cell.angle_gamma   90.00
#
_symmetry.space_group_name_H-M   'P 1'
#
loop_
_entity.id
_entity.type
_entity.pdbx_description
1 polymer ?
#
loop_
_entity_poly.entity_id
_entity_poly.type
_entity_poly.pdbx_seq_one_letter_code
_entity_poly.pdbx_strand_id
1 'polypeptide(L)' 'MTCEGCYNAVARVLNKLGGVQFEIDLPSKRVSIDSEHSVDALLETLRKTGKTVTYLGPQDQ' A
#
# COMPACT_ATOMS: atom_id res chain seq x y z
N MET A 1 -1.23 12.24 6.10
CA MET A 1 0.06 11.53 6.21
C MET A 1 1.03 12.15 5.23
N THR A 2 2.09 12.79 5.72
CA THR A 2 3.20 13.34 4.92
C THR A 2 4.43 13.39 5.82
N CYS A 3 5.04 12.23 6.08
CA CYS A 3 6.35 12.11 6.73
C CYS A 3 6.97 10.77 6.31
N GLU A 4 8.29 10.71 6.14
CA GLU A 4 9.05 9.50 5.75
C GLU A 4 8.72 8.27 6.61
N GLY A 5 8.40 8.46 7.89
CA GLY A 5 7.98 7.37 8.77
C GLY A 5 6.69 6.67 8.32
N CYS A 6 5.79 7.40 7.65
CA CYS A 6 4.59 6.80 7.08
C CYS A 6 4.88 5.91 5.88
N TYR A 7 5.83 6.31 5.05
CA TYR A 7 6.33 5.53 3.93
C TYR A 7 6.98 4.24 4.44
N ASN A 8 7.91 4.34 5.38
CA ASN A 8 8.65 3.20 5.92
C ASN A 8 7.72 2.13 6.51
N ALA A 9 6.64 2.53 7.19
CA ALA A 9 5.66 1.60 7.73
C ALA A 9 4.94 0.79 6.64
N VAL A 10 4.51 1.45 5.55
CA VAL A 10 3.82 0.81 4.42
C VAL A 10 4.80 -0.10 3.66
N ALA A 11 5.98 0.43 3.31
CA ALA A 11 7.00 -0.33 2.61
C ALA A 11 7.41 -1.58 3.40
N ARG A 12 7.54 -1.48 4.73
CA ARG A 12 7.91 -2.63 5.58
C ARG A 12 6.87 -3.76 5.53
N VAL A 13 5.57 -3.46 5.60
CA VAL A 13 4.54 -4.50 5.60
C VAL A 13 4.37 -5.14 4.22
N LEU A 14 4.50 -4.36 3.15
CA LEU A 14 4.42 -4.87 1.77
C LEU A 14 5.65 -5.71 1.40
N ASN A 15 6.86 -5.27 1.77
CA ASN A 15 8.07 -6.08 1.59
C ASN A 15 8.02 -7.40 2.38
N LYS A 16 7.38 -7.40 3.56
CA LYS A 16 7.18 -8.62 4.35
C LYS A 16 6.16 -9.57 3.71
N LEU A 17 5.17 -9.04 2.99
CA LEU A 17 4.20 -9.86 2.25
C LEU A 17 4.87 -10.58 1.07
N GLY A 18 5.78 -9.89 0.37
CA GLY A 18 6.52 -10.46 -0.77
C GLY A 18 5.64 -10.66 -2.01
N GLY A 19 6.25 -10.75 -3.21
CA GLY A 19 5.49 -10.85 -4.46
C GLY A 19 4.65 -9.60 -4.76
N VAL A 20 5.12 -8.44 -4.31
CA VAL A 20 4.45 -7.15 -4.48
C VAL A 20 5.44 -6.14 -5.03
N GLN A 21 5.09 -5.51 -6.15
CA GLN A 21 5.70 -4.28 -6.62
C GLN A 21 4.79 -3.11 -6.24
N PHE A 22 5.34 -1.99 -5.80
CA PHE A 22 4.52 -0.86 -5.41
C PHE A 22 5.23 0.47 -5.60
N GLU A 23 4.43 1.49 -5.90
CA GLU A 23 4.85 2.89 -5.99
C GLU A 23 4.00 3.73 -5.06
N ILE A 24 4.61 4.74 -4.44
CA ILE A 24 3.92 5.63 -3.50
C ILE A 24 4.00 7.06 -4.03
N ASP A 25 2.85 7.62 -4.36
CA ASP A 25 2.70 9.03 -4.68
C ASP A 25 2.41 9.80 -3.39
N LEU A 26 3.44 10.44 -2.84
CA LEU A 26 3.34 11.25 -1.62
C LEU A 26 2.45 12.49 -1.80
N PRO A 27 2.57 13.29 -2.89
CA PRO A 27 1.64 14.38 -3.20
C PRO A 27 0.17 13.95 -3.17
N SER A 28 -0.15 12.86 -3.87
CA SER A 28 -1.51 12.34 -4.04
C SER A 28 -1.97 11.47 -2.87
N LYS A 29 -1.03 11.08 -1.99
CA LYS A 29 -1.21 10.12 -0.88
C LYS A 29 -1.77 8.79 -1.37
N ARG A 30 -1.30 8.32 -2.53
CA ARG A 30 -1.72 7.06 -3.15
C ARG A 30 -0.59 6.04 -3.12
N VAL A 31 -0.98 4.78 -3.06
CA VAL A 31 -0.08 3.64 -3.20
C VAL A 31 -0.64 2.79 -4.32
N SER A 32 0.12 2.67 -5.40
CA SER A 32 -0.16 1.75 -6.51
C SER A 32 0.55 0.44 -6.22
N ILE A 33 -0.16 -0.67 -6.42
CA ILE A 33 0.33 -2.02 -6.08
C ILE A 33 0.08 -2.96 -7.26
N ASP A 34 1.14 -3.61 -7.71
CA ASP A 34 1.14 -4.71 -8.68
C ASP A 34 1.52 -6.00 -7.93
N SER A 35 0.66 -7.02 -7.99
CA SER A 35 0.72 -8.18 -7.11
C SER A 35 -0.25 -9.27 -7.53
N GLU A 36 0.12 -10.53 -7.34
CA GLU A 36 -0.79 -11.69 -7.52
C GLU A 36 -1.73 -11.92 -6.31
N HIS A 37 -1.45 -11.27 -5.17
CA HIS A 37 -2.32 -11.34 -3.99
C HIS A 37 -3.68 -10.68 -4.22
N SER A 38 -4.70 -11.20 -3.54
CA SER A 38 -6.04 -10.59 -3.56
C SER A 38 -6.05 -9.20 -2.92
N VAL A 39 -7.02 -8.38 -3.34
CA VAL A 39 -7.25 -7.03 -2.77
C VAL A 39 -7.44 -7.11 -1.26
N ASP A 40 -8.18 -8.10 -0.75
CA ASP A 40 -8.38 -8.30 0.68
C ASP A 40 -7.06 -8.55 1.44
N ALA A 41 -6.18 -9.41 0.91
CA ALA A 41 -4.88 -9.69 1.53
C ALA A 41 -3.97 -8.44 1.56
N LEU A 42 -4.02 -7.62 0.50
CA LEU A 42 -3.31 -6.35 0.44
C LEU A 42 -3.87 -5.36 1.47
N LEU A 43 -5.20 -5.22 1.56
CA LEU A 43 -5.85 -4.34 2.52
C LEU A 43 -5.58 -4.76 3.97
N GLU A 44 -5.67 -6.04 4.29
CA GLU A 44 -5.32 -6.57 5.62
C GLU A 44 -3.86 -6.29 5.96
N THR A 45 -2.95 -6.45 4.99
CA THR A 45 -1.53 -6.15 5.18
C THR A 45 -1.30 -4.67 5.46
N LEU A 46 -1.94 -3.78 4.70
CA LEU A 46 -1.82 -2.33 4.90
C LEU A 46 -2.43 -1.88 6.23
N ARG A 47 -3.53 -2.49 6.70
CA ARG A 47 -4.14 -2.19 8.00
C ARG A 47 -3.20 -2.46 9.19
N LYS A 48 -2.21 -3.35 9.06
CA LYS A 48 -1.18 -3.61 10.09
C LYS A 48 -0.32 -2.38 10.42
N THR A 49 -0.34 -1.36 9.56
CA THR A 49 0.34 -0.08 9.81
C THR A 49 -0.41 0.82 10.79
N GLY A 50 -1.62 0.44 11.23
CA GLY A 50 -2.49 1.25 12.08
C GLY A 50 -3.15 2.43 11.36
N LYS A 51 -3.15 2.40 10.02
CA LYS A 51 -3.65 3.49 9.18
C LYS A 51 -5.00 3.14 8.58
N THR A 52 -5.83 4.16 8.37
CA THR A 52 -7.03 4.03 7.53
C THR A 52 -6.60 3.82 6.09
N VAL A 53 -7.10 2.75 5.47
CA VAL A 53 -6.80 2.37 4.09
C VAL A 53 -8.12 2.26 3.32
N THR A 54 -8.19 2.94 2.18
CA THR A 54 -9.34 2.90 1.27
C THR A 54 -8.85 2.38 -0.07
N TYR A 55 -9.54 1.37 -0.60
CA TYR A 55 -9.28 0.87 -1.94
C TYR A 55 -9.92 1.82 -2.97
N LEU A 56 -9.12 2.24 -3.96
CA LEU A 56 -9.56 3.18 -5.00
C LEU A 56 -9.92 2.49 -6.32
N GLY A 57 -9.84 1.16 -6.40
CA GLY A 57 -9.99 0.40 -7.64
C GLY A 57 -8.66 0.13 -8.35
N PRO A 58 -8.68 -0.70 -9.41
CA PRO A 58 -7.53 -0.84 -10.30
C PRO A 58 -7.24 0.48 -11.02
N GLN A 59 -5.97 0.70 -11.41
CA GLN A 59 -5.64 1.76 -12.38
C GLN A 59 -6.15 1.33 -13.76
N ASP A 60 -7.42 1.55 -14.03
CA ASP A 60 -7.97 1.51 -15.38
C ASP A 60 -8.51 2.91 -15.72
N GLN A 61 -7.80 3.53 -16.67
CA GLN A 61 -7.92 4.86 -17.30
C GLN A 61 -7.24 6.05 -16.62
#